data_AF-A0A2E7MWV4-F1
#
_entry.id   AF-A0A2E7MWV4-F1
#
_cell.length_a   1.000
_cell.length_b   1.000
_cell.length_c   1.000
_cell.angle_alpha   90.00
_cell.angle_beta   90.00
_cell.angle_gamma   90.00
#
_symmetry.space_group_name_H-M   'P 1'
#
loop_
_entity.id
_entity.type
_entity.pdbx_description
1 polymer ?
#
loop_
_entity_poly.entity_id
_entity_poly.type
_entity_poly.pdbx_seq_one_letter_code
_entity_poly.pdbx_strand_id
1 'polypeptide(L)'
;MFDKDFDSRLATWAKFRETLETTKDPIQDTIDFFNPAPLVNIQTDPYTPSSWPDPWELIKENTYCSFVKILAICYTLQLTEVLSVEDFEIHITHDNKKSSTYYLLYVGDRVVGFKENTHVSKKDIPNSLISHHEFSMPRLN
;
A
#
# COMPACT_ATOMS: atom_id res chain seq x y z
N MET A 1 -10.58 4.80 12.98
CA MET A 1 -9.27 4.09 12.99
C MET A 1 -8.21 5.11 13.37
N PHE A 2 -7.98 6.11 12.53
CA PHE A 2 -6.91 7.11 12.69
C PHE A 2 -7.06 8.05 13.91
N ASP A 3 -8.24 8.10 14.50
CA ASP A 3 -8.65 8.88 15.68
C ASP A 3 -8.59 8.10 17.00
N LYS A 4 -8.24 6.81 16.96
CA LYS A 4 -8.28 5.90 18.12
C LYS A 4 -6.92 5.71 18.77
N ASP A 5 -6.91 5.21 20.00
CA ASP A 5 -5.71 4.73 20.68
C ASP A 5 -5.12 3.48 19.98
N PHE A 6 -3.88 3.13 20.34
CA PHE A 6 -3.15 2.04 19.68
C PHE A 6 -3.88 0.69 19.74
N ASP A 7 -4.39 0.29 20.90
CA ASP A 7 -5.03 -1.02 21.07
C ASP A 7 -6.32 -1.09 20.26
N SER A 8 -7.11 -0.02 20.29
CA SER A 8 -8.31 0.12 19.47
C SER A 8 -8.00 0.11 17.97
N ARG A 9 -6.88 0.71 17.54
CA ARG A 9 -6.41 0.69 16.15
C ARG A 9 -6.02 -0.72 15.72
N LEU A 10 -5.21 -1.40 16.52
CA LEU A 10 -4.76 -2.76 16.27
C LEU A 10 -5.95 -3.71 16.14
N ALA A 11 -6.92 -3.61 17.06
CA ALA A 11 -8.14 -4.41 17.01
C ALA A 11 -9.00 -4.10 15.77
N THR A 12 -9.15 -2.81 15.40
CA THR A 12 -9.89 -2.41 14.20
C THR A 12 -9.23 -2.95 12.93
N TRP A 13 -7.90 -2.86 12.83
CA TRP A 13 -7.14 -3.35 11.68
C TRP A 13 -7.13 -4.88 11.61
N ALA A 14 -7.00 -5.59 12.73
CA ALA A 14 -7.11 -7.05 12.76
C ALA A 14 -8.48 -7.53 12.26
N LYS A 15 -9.56 -6.93 12.78
CA LYS A 15 -10.93 -7.25 12.35
C LYS A 15 -11.15 -6.91 10.87
N PHE A 16 -10.57 -5.82 10.38
CA PHE A 16 -10.63 -5.48 8.96
C PHE A 16 -9.98 -6.55 8.09
N ARG A 17 -8.80 -7.04 8.46
CA ARG A 17 -8.12 -8.13 7.71
C ARG A 17 -8.96 -9.39 7.64
N GLU A 18 -9.66 -9.76 8.71
CA GLU A 18 -10.60 -10.91 8.68
C GLU A 18 -11.70 -10.75 7.62
N THR A 19 -12.16 -9.52 7.34
CA THR A 19 -13.18 -9.28 6.31
C THR A 19 -12.66 -9.47 4.89
N LEU A 20 -11.36 -9.26 4.66
CA LEU A 20 -10.73 -9.36 3.34
C LEU A 20 -10.72 -10.80 2.82
N GLU A 21 -10.75 -11.79 3.69
CA GLU A 21 -10.77 -13.22 3.30
C GLU A 21 -12.04 -13.63 2.54
N THR A 22 -13.11 -12.84 2.65
CA THR A 22 -14.42 -13.16 2.06
C THR A 22 -14.93 -12.09 1.11
N THR A 23 -14.25 -10.95 1.01
CA THR A 23 -14.70 -9.86 0.17
C THR A 23 -14.44 -10.15 -1.31
N LYS A 24 -15.19 -9.46 -2.18
CA LYS A 24 -15.09 -9.61 -3.63
C LYS A 24 -13.87 -8.91 -4.22
N ASP A 25 -13.46 -7.79 -3.61
CA ASP A 25 -12.35 -6.97 -4.07
C ASP A 25 -11.48 -6.52 -2.89
N PRO A 26 -10.63 -7.41 -2.35
CA PRO A 26 -9.81 -7.12 -1.18
C PRO A 26 -8.83 -5.95 -1.40
N ILE A 27 -8.40 -5.73 -2.64
CA ILE A 27 -7.53 -4.62 -3.00
C ILE A 27 -8.29 -3.29 -2.86
N GLN A 28 -9.48 -3.19 -3.44
CA GLN A 28 -10.30 -1.97 -3.35
C GLN A 28 -10.71 -1.67 -1.91
N ASP A 29 -11.15 -2.68 -1.15
CA ASP A 29 -11.53 -2.50 0.25
C ASP A 29 -10.36 -1.98 1.10
N THR A 30 -9.14 -2.44 0.82
CA THR A 30 -7.93 -1.97 1.51
C THR A 30 -7.56 -0.53 1.13
N ILE A 31 -7.72 -0.15 -0.13
CA ILE A 31 -7.57 1.25 -0.57
C ILE A 31 -8.56 2.13 0.20
N ASP A 32 -9.82 1.73 0.26
CA ASP A 32 -10.88 2.50 0.92
C ASP A 32 -10.67 2.60 2.44
N PHE A 33 -10.13 1.55 3.06
CA PHE A 33 -9.78 1.56 4.48
C PHE A 33 -8.69 2.59 4.83
N PHE A 34 -7.66 2.74 3.98
CA PHE A 34 -6.57 3.70 4.21
C PHE A 34 -6.79 5.07 3.56
N ASN A 35 -7.82 5.23 2.72
CA ASN A 35 -8.16 6.53 2.11
C ASN A 35 -8.37 7.68 3.09
N PRO A 36 -9.06 7.52 4.23
CA PRO A 36 -9.25 8.61 5.19
C PRO A 36 -8.04 8.86 6.09
N ALA A 37 -6.90 8.18 5.90
CA ALA A 37 -5.69 8.43 6.67
C ALA A 37 -5.15 9.86 6.39
N PRO A 38 -4.91 10.69 7.43
CA PRO A 38 -4.33 12.01 7.23
C PRO A 38 -2.90 11.88 6.70
N LEU A 39 -2.56 12.67 5.67
CA LEU A 39 -1.26 12.61 5.02
C LEU A 39 -0.28 13.65 5.55
N VAL A 40 0.95 13.21 5.81
CA VAL A 40 2.12 14.06 6.04
C VAL A 40 3.00 14.09 4.79
N ASN A 41 3.90 15.07 4.71
CA ASN A 41 4.78 15.23 3.55
C ASN A 41 5.77 14.05 3.40
N ILE A 42 6.49 13.71 4.47
CA ILE A 42 7.52 12.65 4.48
C ILE A 42 7.45 11.96 5.85
N GLN A 43 7.43 10.64 5.86
CA GLN A 43 7.51 9.80 7.07
C GLN A 43 8.70 8.85 7.03
N THR A 44 8.89 8.15 5.91
CA THR A 44 10.04 7.29 5.66
C THR A 44 10.64 7.56 4.29
N ASP A 45 11.92 7.20 4.13
CA ASP A 45 12.60 7.27 2.84
C ASP A 45 12.16 6.10 1.93
N PRO A 46 11.52 6.38 0.78
CA PRO A 46 11.07 5.34 -0.12
C PRO A 46 12.23 4.57 -0.79
N TYR A 47 13.45 5.09 -0.79
CA TYR A 47 14.59 4.44 -1.46
C TYR A 47 15.40 3.50 -0.56
N THR A 48 15.10 3.46 0.73
CA THR A 48 15.86 2.71 1.73
C THR A 48 14.97 1.64 2.39
N PRO A 49 14.84 0.42 1.82
CA PRO A 49 13.97 -0.63 2.37
C PRO A 49 14.21 -0.98 3.84
N SER A 50 15.45 -0.87 4.31
CA SER A 50 15.79 -1.13 5.71
C SER A 50 15.24 -0.10 6.70
N SER A 51 14.75 1.05 6.23
CA SER A 51 14.10 2.07 7.08
C SER A 51 12.58 2.02 7.02
N TRP A 52 12.00 1.07 6.28
CA TRP A 52 10.56 0.96 6.18
C TRP A 52 10.00 0.35 7.47
N PRO A 53 8.95 0.96 8.04
CA PRO A 53 8.32 0.41 9.23
C PRO A 53 7.69 -0.95 8.91
N ASP A 54 7.64 -1.82 9.90
CA ASP A 54 6.89 -3.06 9.80
C ASP A 54 5.36 -2.81 9.87
N PRO A 55 4.52 -3.82 9.56
CA PRO A 55 3.07 -3.65 9.56
C PRO A 55 2.48 -3.17 10.90
N TRP A 56 3.04 -3.60 12.03
CA TRP A 56 2.59 -3.22 13.37
C TRP A 56 3.09 -1.82 13.75
N GLU A 57 4.32 -1.48 13.39
CA GLU A 57 4.88 -0.13 13.53
C GLU A 57 4.03 0.90 12.80
N LEU A 58 3.56 0.60 11.58
CA LEU A 58 2.64 1.47 10.83
C LEU A 58 1.37 1.80 11.61
N ILE A 59 0.74 0.79 12.20
CA ILE A 59 -0.48 0.97 13.00
C ILE A 59 -0.18 1.70 14.32
N LYS A 60 1.01 1.50 14.88
CA LYS A 60 1.48 2.18 16.09
C LYS A 60 1.76 3.66 15.86
N GLU A 61 2.52 3.99 14.81
CA GLU A 61 2.88 5.36 14.47
C GLU A 61 1.70 6.15 13.90
N ASN A 62 0.83 5.49 13.12
CA ASN A 62 -0.37 6.07 12.53
C ASN A 62 -0.12 7.40 11.79
N THR A 63 1.05 7.49 11.15
CA THR A 63 1.50 8.66 10.40
C THR A 63 1.78 8.20 8.97
N TYR A 64 1.04 8.74 8.00
CA TYR A 64 1.03 8.23 6.63
C TYR A 64 1.54 9.31 5.68
N CYS A 65 2.57 9.02 4.90
CA CYS A 65 2.87 9.75 3.66
C CYS A 65 2.39 8.93 2.45
N SER A 66 2.48 9.46 1.24
CA SER A 66 2.07 8.75 0.02
C SER A 66 2.71 7.37 -0.12
N PHE A 67 4.00 7.25 0.24
CA PHE A 67 4.71 5.97 0.19
C PHE A 67 4.29 5.03 1.33
N VAL A 68 4.20 5.53 2.56
CA VAL A 68 3.76 4.73 3.71
C VAL A 68 2.33 4.20 3.53
N LYS A 69 1.44 4.95 2.87
CA LYS A 69 0.10 4.46 2.52
C LYS A 69 0.17 3.25 1.59
N ILE A 70 1.10 3.25 0.63
CA ILE A 70 1.34 2.09 -0.25
C ILE A 70 1.88 0.90 0.55
N LEU A 71 2.81 1.11 1.48
CA LEU A 71 3.29 0.06 2.39
C LEU A 71 2.15 -0.52 3.23
N ALA A 72 1.31 0.34 3.80
CA ALA A 72 0.18 -0.08 4.63
C ALA A 72 -0.81 -0.96 3.84
N ILE A 73 -1.10 -0.61 2.59
CA ILE A 73 -1.91 -1.42 1.69
C ILE A 73 -1.20 -2.75 1.39
N CYS A 74 0.07 -2.71 0.98
CA CYS A 74 0.87 -3.89 0.67
C CYS A 74 0.86 -4.92 1.82
N TYR A 75 1.27 -4.49 3.01
CA TYR A 75 1.34 -5.37 4.16
C TYR A 75 -0.01 -5.89 4.60
N THR A 76 -1.06 -5.06 4.53
CA THR A 76 -2.41 -5.50 4.88
C THR A 76 -2.88 -6.62 3.97
N LEU A 77 -2.63 -6.52 2.66
CA LEU A 77 -2.97 -7.56 1.69
C LEU A 77 -2.11 -8.83 1.88
N GLN A 78 -0.80 -8.68 2.13
CA GLN A 78 0.09 -9.82 2.36
C GLN A 78 -0.28 -10.63 3.61
N LEU A 79 -0.87 -9.98 4.61
CA LEU A 79 -1.33 -10.60 5.86
C LEU A 79 -2.75 -11.21 5.75
N THR A 80 -3.23 -11.46 4.52
CA THR A 80 -4.48 -12.19 4.25
C THR A 80 -4.17 -13.50 3.53
N GLU A 81 -4.91 -14.56 3.84
CA GLU A 81 -4.72 -15.88 3.21
C GLU A 81 -5.07 -15.85 1.72
N VAL A 82 -6.12 -15.11 1.33
CA VAL A 82 -6.56 -14.99 -0.07
C VAL A 82 -5.55 -14.34 -1.01
N LEU A 83 -4.64 -13.49 -0.50
CA LEU A 83 -3.65 -12.78 -1.31
C LEU A 83 -2.20 -13.08 -0.90
N SER A 84 -1.95 -13.92 0.11
CA SER A 84 -0.59 -14.29 0.55
C SER A 84 0.23 -15.01 -0.53
N VAL A 85 -0.44 -15.60 -1.52
CA VAL A 85 0.17 -16.33 -2.64
C VAL A 85 0.63 -15.42 -3.78
N GLU A 86 0.11 -14.19 -3.85
CA GLU A 86 0.43 -13.23 -4.89
C GLU A 86 1.84 -12.64 -4.70
N ASP A 87 2.42 -12.18 -5.79
CA ASP A 87 3.67 -11.45 -5.76
C ASP A 87 3.39 -9.94 -5.65
N PHE A 88 4.12 -9.29 -4.75
CA PHE A 88 3.96 -7.88 -4.44
C PHE A 88 5.24 -7.12 -4.81
N GLU A 89 5.10 -6.06 -5.60
CA GLU A 89 6.22 -5.23 -6.04
C GLU A 89 5.87 -3.75 -5.87
N ILE A 90 6.79 -2.97 -5.28
CA ILE A 90 6.66 -1.53 -5.17
C ILE A 90 7.59 -0.85 -6.17
N HIS A 91 7.01 -0.06 -7.06
CA HIS A 91 7.72 0.66 -8.11
C HIS A 91 7.70 2.16 -7.81
N ILE A 92 8.87 2.76 -7.65
CA ILE A 92 9.04 4.22 -7.63
C ILE A 92 9.15 4.68 -9.06
N THR A 93 8.12 5.37 -9.52
CA THR A 93 7.89 5.62 -10.93
C THR A 93 7.80 7.11 -11.21
N HIS A 94 8.52 7.58 -12.23
CA HIS A 94 8.47 8.99 -12.63
C HIS A 94 7.67 9.15 -13.92
N ASP A 95 6.76 10.13 -13.93
CA ASP A 95 6.08 10.54 -15.16
C ASP A 95 6.85 11.67 -15.84
N ASN A 96 7.53 11.34 -16.93
CA ASN A 96 8.29 12.30 -17.74
C ASN A 96 7.43 13.44 -18.33
N LYS A 97 6.10 13.28 -18.41
CA LYS A 97 5.20 14.33 -18.92
C LYS A 97 4.75 15.29 -17.84
N LYS A 98 4.53 14.79 -16.63
CA LYS A 98 3.99 15.57 -15.49
C LYS A 98 5.02 15.94 -14.44
N SER A 99 6.28 15.49 -14.60
CA SER A 99 7.36 15.68 -13.62
C SER A 99 6.95 15.29 -12.20
N SER A 100 6.16 14.23 -12.07
CA SER A 100 5.57 13.77 -10.80
C SER A 100 6.05 12.34 -10.51
N THR A 101 6.36 12.08 -9.25
CA THR A 101 6.75 10.74 -8.78
C THR A 101 5.52 10.02 -8.21
N TYR A 102 5.31 8.79 -8.66
CA TYR A 102 4.27 7.88 -8.24
C TYR A 102 4.90 6.71 -7.47
N TYR A 103 4.27 6.33 -6.37
CA TYR A 103 4.56 5.08 -5.67
C TYR A 103 3.47 4.09 -6.08
N LEU A 104 3.85 3.09 -6.87
CA LEU A 104 2.92 2.12 -7.43
C LEU A 104 3.13 0.77 -6.78
N LEU A 105 2.06 0.15 -6.30
CA LEU A 105 2.08 -1.23 -5.81
C LEU A 105 1.46 -2.15 -6.85
N TYR A 106 2.22 -3.13 -7.29
CA TYR A 106 1.79 -4.18 -8.20
C TYR A 106 1.42 -5.40 -7.36
N VAL A 107 0.22 -5.92 -7.59
CA VAL A 107 -0.32 -7.15 -6.98
C VAL A 107 -0.89 -7.98 -8.12
N GLY A 108 -0.11 -8.96 -8.60
CA GLY A 108 -0.44 -9.70 -9.82
C GLY A 108 -0.66 -8.79 -11.04
N ASP A 109 -1.87 -8.77 -11.61
CA ASP A 109 -2.25 -7.89 -12.74
C ASP A 109 -2.82 -6.52 -12.32
N ARG A 110 -2.89 -6.23 -11.02
CA ARG A 110 -3.45 -4.98 -10.49
C ARG A 110 -2.37 -4.02 -10.01
N VAL A 111 -2.63 -2.73 -10.18
CA VAL A 111 -1.74 -1.65 -9.78
C VAL A 111 -2.49 -0.63 -8.92
N VAL A 112 -1.95 -0.36 -7.73
CA VAL A 112 -2.46 0.60 -6.75
C VAL A 112 -1.56 1.84 -6.76
N GLY A 113 -2.13 3.03 -6.54
CA GLY A 113 -1.37 4.29 -6.41
C GLY A 113 -1.29 5.13 -7.69
N PHE A 114 -1.73 4.59 -8.83
CA PHE A 114 -1.83 5.38 -10.08
C PHE A 114 -3.07 6.30 -10.07
N LYS A 115 -4.20 5.78 -9.59
CA LYS A 115 -5.40 6.56 -9.26
C LYS A 115 -5.55 6.60 -7.75
N GLU A 116 -5.93 7.75 -7.21
CA GLU A 116 -5.93 7.97 -5.75
C GLU A 116 -6.85 7.03 -4.98
N ASN A 117 -8.00 6.67 -5.57
CA ASN A 117 -9.07 5.96 -4.86
C ASN A 117 -9.37 4.56 -5.42
N THR A 118 -8.57 4.04 -6.35
CA THR A 118 -8.85 2.73 -6.95
C THR A 118 -7.61 2.10 -7.56
N HIS A 119 -7.66 0.77 -7.75
CA HIS A 119 -6.67 0.04 -8.52
C HIS A 119 -7.01 0.03 -10.01
N VAL A 120 -5.98 -0.13 -10.84
CA VAL A 120 -6.12 -0.26 -12.30
C VAL A 120 -5.46 -1.56 -12.77
N SER A 121 -5.74 -1.99 -14.01
CA SER A 121 -4.96 -3.09 -14.59
C SER A 121 -3.56 -2.59 -14.91
N LYS A 122 -2.56 -3.47 -14.80
CA LYS A 122 -1.19 -3.22 -15.27
C LYS A 122 -1.14 -2.72 -16.72
N LYS A 123 -2.09 -3.15 -17.54
CA LYS A 123 -2.23 -2.72 -18.96
C LYS A 123 -2.69 -1.27 -19.13
N ASP A 124 -3.32 -0.70 -18.11
CA ASP A 124 -3.80 0.68 -18.13
C ASP A 124 -2.70 1.68 -17.76
N ILE A 125 -1.53 1.20 -17.29
CA ILE A 125 -0.39 2.05 -16.95
C ILE A 125 0.27 2.55 -18.25
N PRO A 126 0.32 3.89 -18.47
CA PRO A 126 0.96 4.44 -19.65
C PRO A 126 2.46 4.11 -19.73
N ASN A 127 2.94 3.78 -20.93
CA ASN A 127 4.39 3.58 -21.19
C ASN A 127 5.25 4.84 -20.97
N SER A 128 4.64 6.00 -20.69
CA SER A 128 5.37 7.22 -20.32
C SER A 128 5.84 7.23 -18.87
N LEU A 129 5.29 6.35 -18.04
CA LEU A 129 5.76 6.14 -16.68
C LEU A 129 6.97 5.21 -16.71
N ILE A 130 8.08 5.67 -16.15
CA ILE A 130 9.33 4.90 -16.09
C ILE A 130 9.62 4.58 -14.62
N SER A 131 9.67 3.28 -14.29
CA SER A 131 10.09 2.82 -12.98
C SER A 131 11.60 3.00 -12.84
N HIS A 132 12.02 3.74 -11.81
CA HIS A 132 13.43 3.95 -11.50
C HIS A 132 13.94 2.94 -10.47
N HIS A 133 13.05 2.54 -9.55
CA HIS A 133 13.34 1.54 -8.53
C HIS A 133 12.16 0.58 -8.43
N GLU A 134 12.48 -0.69 -8.32
CA GLU A 134 11.53 -1.79 -8.21
C GLU A 134 11.96 -2.62 -7.00
N PHE A 135 11.05 -2.80 -6.06
CA PHE A 135 11.28 -3.56 -4.83
C PHE A 135 10.30 -4.71 -4.76
N SER A 136 10.79 -5.94 -4.90
CA SER A 136 10.00 -7.14 -4.61
C SER A 136 9.83 -7.27 -3.10
N MET A 137 8.59 -7.31 -2.64
CA MET A 137 8.28 -7.33 -1.21
C MET A 137 8.38 -8.78 -0.69
N PRO A 138 9.17 -9.03 0.36
CA PRO A 138 9.22 -10.35 0.96
C PRO A 138 7.84 -10.72 1.52
N ARG A 139 7.49 -12.01 1.46
CA ARG A 139 6.26 -12.51 2.07
C ARG A 139 6.35 -12.36 3.60
N LEU A 140 5.26 -11.88 4.19
CA LEU A 140 5.08 -11.83 5.63
C LEU A 140 4.53 -13.20 6.05
N ASN A 141 5.36 -13.99 6.75
CA ASN A 141 4.97 -15.30 7.30
C ASN A 141 4.25 -15.16 8.65
#